data_AF-A0A9E4GG50-F1
#
_entry.id   AF-A0A9E4GG50-F1
#
_cell.length_a   1.000
_cell.length_b   1.000
_cell.length_c   1.000
_cell.angle_alpha   90.00
_cell.angle_beta   90.00
_cell.angle_gamma   90.00
#
_symmetry.space_group_name_H-M   'P 1'
#
loop_
_entity.id
_entity.type
_entity.pdbx_description
1 polymer ?
#
loop_
_entity_poly.entity_id
_entity_poly.type
_entity_poly.pdbx_seq_one_letter_code
_entity_poly.pdbx_strand_id
1 'polypeptide(L)' 'DVAVSDEEMARRQAQWTMPPYKATRGTLYKYIKSVKNASEGCVTDE' A
#
# COMPACT_ATOMS: atom_id res chain seq x y z
N ASP A 1 3.86 16.20 9.04
CA ASP A 1 2.79 17.05 8.53
C ASP A 1 3.18 17.57 7.15
N VAL A 2 2.20 17.83 6.27
CA VAL A 2 2.42 18.28 4.90
C VAL A 2 1.52 19.50 4.63
N ALA A 3 2.07 20.57 4.05
CA ALA A 3 1.34 21.80 3.75
C ALA A 3 0.44 21.67 2.51
N VAL A 4 -0.54 20.76 2.57
CA VAL A 4 -1.59 20.55 1.55
C VAL A 4 -2.90 20.42 2.31
N SER A 5 -3.97 21.05 1.81
CA SER A 5 -5.27 20.99 2.49
C SER A 5 -5.89 19.59 2.39
N ASP A 6 -6.77 19.26 3.33
CA ASP A 6 -7.47 17.97 3.35
C ASP A 6 -8.33 17.77 2.10
N GLU A 7 -8.95 18.84 1.58
CA GLU A 7 -9.76 18.77 0.36
C GLU A 7 -8.90 18.40 -0.86
N GLU A 8 -7.70 18.98 -0.97
CA GLU A 8 -6.77 18.65 -2.05
C GLU A 8 -6.21 17.23 -1.90
N MET A 9 -5.93 16.78 -0.66
CA MET A 9 -5.52 15.39 -0.40
C MET A 9 -6.61 14.39 -0.77
N ALA A 10 -7.87 14.66 -0.41
CA ALA A 10 -9.02 13.83 -0.79
C ALA A 10 -9.20 13.78 -2.31
N ARG A 11 -9.06 14.93 -3.01
CA ARG A 11 -9.12 15.00 -4.48
C ARG A 11 -8.03 14.15 -5.13
N ARG A 12 -6.79 14.22 -4.64
CA ARG A 12 -5.68 13.40 -5.15
C ARG A 12 -5.89 11.91 -4.89
N GLN A 13 -6.37 11.55 -3.70
CA GLN A 13 -6.68 10.17 -3.36
C GLN A 13 -7.75 9.58 -4.28
N ALA A 14 -8.80 10.35 -4.60
CA ALA A 14 -9.86 9.93 -5.52
C ALA A 14 -9.36 9.69 -6.95
N GLN A 15 -8.26 10.33 -7.36
CA GLN A 15 -7.64 10.16 -8.67
C GLN A 15 -6.51 9.12 -8.69
N TRP A 16 -6.08 8.65 -7.52
CA TRP A 16 -4.95 7.75 -7.42
C TRP A 16 -5.32 6.34 -7.89
N THR A 17 -4.49 5.77 -8.75
CA THR A 17 -4.60 4.38 -9.19
C THR A 17 -3.35 3.63 -8.79
N MET A 18 -3.52 2.50 -8.11
CA MET A 18 -2.41 1.66 -7.68
C MET A 18 -1.65 1.12 -8.90
N PRO A 19 -0.32 1.28 -8.99
CA PRO A 19 0.46 0.67 -10.05
C PRO A 19 0.50 -0.86 -9.89
N PRO A 20 0.77 -1.61 -10.98
CA PRO A 20 0.90 -3.06 -10.88
C PRO A 20 2.07 -3.46 -9.98
N TYR A 21 1.93 -4.62 -9.33
CA TYR A 21 3.01 -5.18 -8.52
C TYR A 21 4.24 -5.49 -9.36
N LYS A 22 5.42 -5.22 -8.79
CA LYS A 22 6.72 -5.53 -9.42
C LYS A 22 6.95 -7.04 -9.59
N ALA A 23 6.36 -7.86 -8.72
CA ALA A 23 6.43 -9.31 -8.78
C ALA A 23 5.03 -9.90 -8.89
N THR A 24 4.83 -10.79 -9.87
CA THR A 24 3.56 -11.46 -10.14
C THR A 24 3.60 -12.97 -9.87
N ARG A 25 4.75 -13.49 -9.42
CA ARG A 25 4.95 -14.89 -9.01
C ARG A 25 6.08 -15.04 -7.99
N GLY A 26 6.20 -16.24 -7.42
CA GLY A 26 7.27 -16.58 -6.47
C GLY A 26 7.06 -16.01 -5.07
N THR A 27 8.11 -16.04 -4.25
CA THR A 27 8.04 -15.68 -2.82
C THR A 27 7.61 -14.24 -2.59
N LEU A 28 8.10 -13.28 -3.38
CA LEU A 28 7.69 -11.87 -3.24
C LEU A 28 6.21 -11.67 -3.54
N TYR A 29 5.65 -12.39 -4.51
CA TYR A 29 4.23 -12.32 -4.78
C TYR A 29 3.39 -12.96 -3.66
N LYS A 30 3.90 -13.99 -2.97
CA LYS A 30 3.26 -14.53 -1.77
C LYS A 30 3.27 -13.49 -0.65
N TYR A 31 4.42 -12.88 -0.38
CA TYR A 31 4.60 -11.86 0.65
C TYR A 31 3.69 -10.65 0.44
N ILE A 32 3.65 -10.09 -0.79
CA ILE A 32 2.76 -8.96 -1.15
C ILE A 32 1.29 -9.25 -0.79
N LYS A 33 0.86 -10.51 -0.88
CA LYS A 33 -0.53 -10.91 -0.61
C LYS A 33 -0.83 -11.26 0.85
N SER A 34 0.18 -11.50 1.68
CA SER A 34 -0.01 -12.01 3.05
C SER A 34 0.49 -11.07 4.14
N VAL A 35 1.33 -10.09 3.80
CA VAL A 35 1.96 -9.21 4.79
C VAL A 35 0.96 -8.20 5.38
N LYS A 36 1.02 -8.02 6.70
CA LYS A 36 0.36 -6.91 7.42
C LYS A 36 1.14 -5.61 7.33
N ASN A 37 0.54 -4.51 7.79
CA ASN A 37 1.22 -3.22 7.78
C ASN A 37 2.41 -3.19 8.76
N ALA A 38 3.29 -2.19 8.62
CA ALA A 38 4.49 -2.10 9.45
C ALA A 38 4.21 -1.84 10.93
N SER A 39 3.12 -1.13 11.24
CA SER A 39 2.69 -0.90 12.63
C SER A 39 2.22 -2.19 13.31
N GLU A 40 1.77 -3.17 12.52
CA GLU A 40 1.42 -4.54 12.94
C GLU A 40 2.60 -5.52 12.81
N GLY A 41 3.81 -5.03 12.52
CA GLY A 41 5.03 -5.84 12.55
C GLY A 41 5.36 -6.62 11.28
N CYS A 42 4.71 -6.34 10.15
CA CYS A 42 4.97 -7.02 8.87
C CYS A 42 4.85 -8.56 8.92
N VAL A 43 4.01 -9.09 9.82
CA VAL A 43 3.70 -10.51 9.95
C VAL A 43 2.95 -11.03 8.72
N THR A 44 2.99 -12.34 8.47
CA THR A 44 2.48 -12.95 7.23
C THR A 44 1.47 -14.09 7.43
N ASP A 45 1.14 -14.38 8.68
CA ASP A 45 0.41 -15.58 9.13
C ASP A 45 -0.74 -15.27 10.10
N GLU A 46 -1.18 -14.00 10.17
CA GLU A 46 -2.30 -13.50 10.99
C GLU A 46 -3.56 -13.11 10.19
#